data_AF-A0AAN6N7E7-F1
#
_entry.id   AF-A0AAN6N7E7-F1
#
_cell.length_a   1.000
_cell.length_b   1.000
_cell.length_c   1.000
_cell.angle_alpha   90.00
_cell.angle_beta   90.00
_cell.angle_gamma   90.00
#
_symmetry.space_group_name_H-M   'P 1'
#
loop_
_entity.id
_entity.type
_entity.pdbx_description
1 polymer ?
#
loop_
_entity_poly.entity_id
_entity_poly.type
_entity_poly.pdbx_seq_one_letter_code
_entity_poly.pdbx_strand_id
1 'polypeptide(L)'
;MGGIRRGGGGGGGVGIRHLSKKAKATAAKYAERNGTAPPKKPAKPMREPSFPEGHGEKLWVFNHIEADHVLYSHEPYIRSHKAKQQMPYTGKKLVPSKLRKDYWRPLAMISFGEGLGPVGRNVFQKLREFKKRHELEWATTAQDDDRTQKMYNMSREERGKALNDQRGNSVADLAAVLSGVGKGNKMWIHPTQKLLKEEEAEGKEEQKADEEILAEVGGERQLREVTVYWANAQDRFYAREWSDNVTHVVGLPPMTEKERVKMEALMGINKAVEVKEEVSTEQPQPTVAA
;
A
#
# COMPACT_ATOMS: atom_id res chain seq x y z
N MET A 1 -62.67 -5.37 1.86
CA MET A 1 -62.68 -4.53 0.64
C MET A 1 -61.60 -3.47 0.75
N GLY A 2 -60.79 -3.29 -0.31
CA GLY A 2 -59.84 -2.19 -0.51
C GLY A 2 -58.53 -2.34 0.26
N GLY A 3 -57.33 -2.32 -0.33
CA GLY A 3 -56.92 -2.09 -1.70
C GLY A 3 -55.40 -1.95 -1.71
N ILE A 4 -54.75 -2.68 -2.60
CA ILE A 4 -53.30 -2.66 -2.87
C ILE A 4 -52.90 -1.30 -3.46
N ARG A 5 -51.79 -0.69 -3.01
CA ARG A 5 -50.89 0.05 -3.92
C ARG A 5 -49.41 -0.18 -3.63
N ARG A 6 -48.71 -0.52 -4.72
CA ARG A 6 -47.28 -0.74 -4.92
C ARG A 6 -46.52 0.58 -5.15
N GLY A 7 -45.19 0.48 -5.03
CA GLY A 7 -44.18 1.22 -5.82
C GLY A 7 -43.73 2.54 -5.19
N GLY A 8 -42.48 3.00 -5.28
CA GLY A 8 -41.21 2.58 -5.88
C GLY A 8 -40.12 3.44 -5.19
N GLY A 9 -38.86 3.04 -5.07
CA GLY A 9 -37.93 2.93 -6.18
C GLY A 9 -37.07 4.20 -6.32
N GLY A 10 -35.87 4.17 -5.73
CA GLY A 10 -34.64 4.72 -6.32
C GLY A 10 -34.31 6.22 -6.20
N GLY A 11 -33.01 6.51 -6.04
CA GLY A 11 -32.44 7.78 -6.50
C GLY A 11 -31.30 8.33 -5.64
N GLY A 12 -30.08 7.86 -5.88
CA GLY A 12 -28.86 8.43 -5.31
C GLY A 12 -28.71 9.92 -5.66
N GLY A 13 -28.75 10.77 -4.64
CA GLY A 13 -28.58 12.22 -4.77
C GLY A 13 -27.11 12.62 -4.68
N VAL A 14 -26.55 12.99 -5.83
CA VAL A 14 -25.25 13.66 -6.01
C VAL A 14 -25.08 14.79 -5.00
N GLY A 15 -24.00 14.74 -4.20
CA GLY A 15 -23.70 15.73 -3.17
C GLY A 15 -23.54 17.15 -3.74
N ILE A 16 -24.52 18.00 -3.48
CA ILE A 16 -24.51 19.44 -3.80
C ILE A 16 -23.50 20.12 -2.88
N ARG A 17 -22.27 20.35 -3.36
CA ARG A 17 -21.27 21.16 -2.64
C ARG A 17 -21.84 22.57 -2.46
N HIS A 18 -22.15 22.92 -1.21
CA HIS A 18 -22.65 24.26 -0.88
C HIS A 18 -21.55 25.29 -1.12
N LEU A 19 -21.76 26.16 -2.12
CA LEU A 19 -20.93 27.33 -2.35
C LEU A 19 -20.98 28.25 -1.12
N SER A 20 -19.82 28.73 -0.68
CA SER A 20 -19.74 29.69 0.42
C SER A 20 -20.54 30.96 0.11
N LYS A 21 -21.07 31.63 1.14
CA LYS A 21 -21.87 32.88 0.98
C LYS A 21 -21.10 33.95 0.18
N LYS A 22 -19.77 34.04 0.35
CA LYS A 22 -18.90 34.91 -0.45
C LYS A 22 -18.88 34.53 -1.93
N ALA A 23 -18.76 33.24 -2.27
CA ALA A 23 -18.77 32.80 -3.67
C ALA A 23 -20.12 33.09 -4.37
N LYS A 24 -21.24 32.93 -3.66
CA LYS A 24 -22.58 33.26 -4.18
C LYS A 24 -22.76 34.76 -4.45
N ALA A 25 -22.34 35.62 -3.52
CA ALA A 25 -22.43 37.07 -3.69
C ALA A 25 -21.56 37.59 -4.84
N THR A 26 -20.38 37.00 -5.04
CA THR A 26 -19.47 37.37 -6.14
C THR A 26 -20.01 36.93 -7.50
N ALA A 27 -20.66 35.74 -7.57
CA ALA A 27 -21.30 35.25 -8.78
C ALA A 27 -22.54 36.08 -9.16
N ALA A 28 -23.33 36.53 -8.17
CA ALA A 28 -24.49 37.40 -8.38
C ALA A 28 -24.08 38.77 -8.97
N LYS A 29 -23.07 39.44 -8.38
CA LYS A 29 -22.55 40.71 -8.92
C LYS A 29 -21.98 40.61 -10.33
N TYR A 30 -21.43 39.46 -10.71
CA TYR A 30 -20.94 39.23 -12.08
C TYR A 30 -22.09 39.02 -13.07
N ALA A 31 -23.13 38.29 -12.65
CA ALA A 31 -24.32 38.05 -13.47
C ALA A 31 -25.13 39.34 -13.72
N GLU A 32 -25.25 40.21 -12.71
CA GLU A 32 -25.88 41.54 -12.84
C GLU A 32 -25.17 42.43 -13.86
N ARG A 33 -23.84 42.30 -14.01
CA ARG A 33 -23.04 43.14 -14.90
C ARG A 33 -22.95 42.63 -16.34
N ASN A 34 -22.99 41.31 -16.55
CA ASN A 34 -22.69 40.68 -17.83
C ASN A 34 -23.82 39.79 -18.39
N GLY A 35 -25.00 39.78 -17.77
CA GLY A 35 -26.17 39.00 -18.21
C GLY A 35 -26.05 37.48 -18.08
N THR A 36 -24.86 36.95 -17.72
CA THR A 36 -24.58 35.52 -17.60
C THR A 36 -23.73 35.25 -16.35
N ALA A 37 -23.95 34.09 -15.71
CA ALA A 37 -23.09 33.62 -14.63
C ALA A 37 -21.63 33.47 -15.11
N PRO A 38 -20.62 33.75 -14.26
CA PRO A 38 -19.22 33.59 -14.66
C PRO A 38 -18.96 32.14 -15.08
N PRO A 39 -18.18 31.91 -16.15
CA PRO A 39 -17.85 30.55 -16.57
C PRO A 39 -17.19 29.82 -15.40
N LYS A 40 -17.67 28.61 -15.10
CA LYS A 40 -17.02 27.75 -14.11
C LYS A 40 -15.57 27.59 -14.55
N LYS A 41 -14.63 28.01 -13.70
CA LYS A 41 -13.20 27.79 -13.97
C LYS A 41 -13.01 26.31 -14.30
N PRO A 42 -12.32 25.97 -15.40
CA PRO A 42 -12.06 24.57 -15.72
C PRO A 42 -11.40 23.93 -14.50
N ALA A 43 -11.84 22.71 -14.16
CA ALA A 43 -11.19 21.96 -13.11
C ALA A 43 -9.70 21.87 -13.46
N LYS A 44 -8.83 22.27 -12.52
CA LYS A 44 -7.39 22.11 -12.75
C LYS A 44 -7.15 20.64 -13.11
N PRO A 45 -6.42 20.33 -14.20
CA PRO A 45 -6.11 18.95 -14.53
C PRO A 45 -5.48 18.31 -13.30
N MET A 46 -6.02 17.14 -12.92
CA MET A 46 -5.50 16.39 -11.79
C MET A 46 -4.06 16.01 -12.16
N ARG A 47 -3.08 16.58 -11.47
CA ARG A 47 -1.67 16.22 -11.72
C ARG A 47 -1.51 14.75 -11.40
N GLU A 48 -1.02 13.99 -12.36
CA GLU A 48 -0.66 12.61 -12.09
C GLU A 48 0.42 12.57 -11.00
N PRO A 49 0.27 11.71 -9.99
CA PRO A 49 1.27 11.57 -8.96
C PRO A 49 2.56 11.04 -9.60
N SER A 50 3.63 11.86 -9.58
CA SER A 50 4.96 11.40 -9.96
C SER A 50 5.56 10.58 -8.82
N PHE A 51 6.03 9.39 -9.16
CA PHE A 51 6.72 8.51 -8.23
C PHE A 51 8.17 8.32 -8.67
N PRO A 52 9.12 8.15 -7.73
CA PRO A 52 10.48 7.76 -8.08
C PRO A 52 10.48 6.43 -8.84
N GLU A 53 11.49 6.26 -9.69
CA GLU A 53 11.75 4.99 -10.36
C GLU A 53 11.89 3.84 -9.33
N GLY A 54 11.38 2.66 -9.68
CA GLY A 54 11.35 1.50 -8.78
C GLY A 54 10.31 1.57 -7.65
N HIS A 55 9.59 2.69 -7.49
CA HIS A 55 8.68 2.85 -6.35
C HIS A 55 7.44 1.95 -6.44
N GLY A 56 7.35 1.00 -5.51
CA GLY A 56 6.26 0.04 -5.42
C GLY A 56 6.58 -1.31 -6.04
N GLU A 57 7.74 -1.50 -6.67
CA GLU A 57 8.16 -2.82 -7.18
C GLU A 57 8.49 -3.80 -6.05
N LYS A 58 8.90 -3.25 -4.90
CA LYS A 58 9.11 -3.98 -3.66
C LYS A 58 8.17 -3.48 -2.58
N LEU A 59 7.71 -4.42 -1.76
CA LEU A 59 6.88 -4.16 -0.59
C LEU A 59 7.45 -4.94 0.60
N TRP A 60 7.71 -4.23 1.69
CA TRP A 60 8.20 -4.79 2.94
C TRP A 60 7.07 -4.86 3.96
N VAL A 61 7.00 -6.00 4.64
CA VAL A 61 6.11 -6.26 5.77
C VAL A 61 6.97 -6.42 7.00
N PHE A 62 6.69 -5.67 8.05
CA PHE A 62 7.38 -5.75 9.33
C PHE A 62 6.42 -6.21 10.40
N ASN A 63 6.88 -7.02 11.34
CA ASN A 63 6.12 -7.37 12.53
C ASN A 63 6.82 -6.88 13.81
N HIS A 64 6.02 -6.59 14.82
CA HIS A 64 6.49 -6.39 16.18
C HIS A 64 6.60 -7.75 16.88
N ILE A 65 7.78 -8.12 17.38
CA ILE A 65 8.03 -9.49 17.89
C ILE A 65 7.19 -9.91 19.10
N GLU A 66 6.80 -8.96 19.97
CA GLU A 66 5.99 -9.28 21.17
C GLU A 66 4.48 -9.05 20.97
N ALA A 67 4.08 -7.92 20.36
CA ALA A 67 2.69 -7.50 20.24
C ALA A 67 2.04 -7.85 18.90
N ASP A 68 2.80 -8.47 17.98
CA ASP A 68 2.38 -8.90 16.64
C ASP A 68 1.67 -7.84 15.79
N HIS A 69 1.98 -6.56 16.04
CA HIS A 69 1.61 -5.47 15.15
C HIS A 69 2.28 -5.67 13.81
N VAL A 70 1.56 -5.42 12.72
CA VAL A 70 2.12 -5.47 11.37
C VAL A 70 2.17 -4.08 10.73
N LEU A 71 3.26 -3.78 10.05
CA LEU A 71 3.46 -2.55 9.30
C LEU A 71 3.86 -2.84 7.87
N TYR A 72 3.29 -2.09 6.94
CA TYR A 72 3.64 -2.15 5.53
C TYR A 72 4.52 -0.96 5.14
N SER A 73 5.51 -1.17 4.27
CA SER A 73 6.39 -0.10 3.77
C SER A 73 6.88 -0.40 2.35
N HIS A 74 7.00 0.63 1.51
CA HIS A 74 7.70 0.49 0.23
C HIS A 74 9.23 0.51 0.39
N GLU A 75 9.73 0.81 1.58
CA GLU A 75 11.15 0.92 1.88
C GLU A 75 11.59 -0.21 2.82
N PRO A 76 12.86 -0.64 2.74
CA PRO A 76 13.38 -1.73 3.59
C PRO A 76 13.55 -1.33 5.06
N TYR A 77 13.20 -0.09 5.42
CA TYR A 77 13.22 0.40 6.79
C TYR A 77 11.89 1.08 7.14
N ILE A 78 11.64 1.18 8.45
CA ILE A 78 10.40 1.73 8.99
C ILE A 78 10.58 3.23 9.28
N ARG A 79 9.75 4.07 8.67
CA ARG A 79 9.67 5.49 9.03
C ARG A 79 8.68 5.71 10.16
N SER A 80 9.16 6.26 11.29
CA SER A 80 8.36 6.46 12.52
C SER A 80 6.99 7.11 12.29
N HIS A 81 6.94 8.22 11.53
CA HIS A 81 5.68 8.91 11.25
C HIS A 81 4.71 8.07 10.40
N LYS A 82 5.20 7.38 9.37
CA LYS A 82 4.36 6.55 8.48
C LYS A 82 3.86 5.28 9.17
N ALA A 83 4.67 4.72 10.05
CA ALA A 83 4.32 3.54 10.82
C ALA A 83 3.25 3.84 11.88
N LYS A 84 3.37 4.95 12.62
CA LYS A 84 2.33 5.37 13.58
C LYS A 84 0.97 5.60 12.93
N GLN A 85 0.93 6.07 11.67
CA GLN A 85 -0.31 6.23 10.91
C GLN A 85 -1.00 4.90 10.55
N GLN A 86 -0.33 3.76 10.72
CA GLN A 86 -0.90 2.44 10.46
C GLN A 86 -1.42 1.76 11.74
N MET A 87 -1.16 2.32 12.92
CA MET A 87 -1.58 1.74 14.19
C MET A 87 -2.75 2.55 14.76
N PRO A 88 -3.99 2.04 14.71
CA PRO A 88 -5.11 2.69 15.38
C PRO A 88 -4.97 2.59 16.91
N TYR A 89 -5.74 3.40 17.63
CA TYR A 89 -5.79 3.30 19.08
C TYR A 89 -6.56 2.04 19.51
N THR A 90 -5.84 1.06 20.07
CA THR A 90 -6.41 -0.21 20.57
C THR A 90 -6.52 -0.26 22.10
N GLY A 91 -6.00 0.73 22.80
CA GLY A 91 -6.11 0.86 24.26
C GLY A 91 -4.90 1.56 24.90
N LYS A 92 -5.02 1.86 26.20
CA LYS A 92 -3.96 2.53 26.95
C LYS A 92 -2.73 1.61 27.06
N LYS A 93 -1.54 2.14 26.74
CA LYS A 93 -0.26 1.40 26.73
C LYS A 93 -0.16 0.24 25.74
N LEU A 94 -1.13 0.06 24.85
CA LEU A 94 -1.11 -0.99 23.83
C LEU A 94 -0.53 -0.53 22.49
N VAL A 95 -0.48 0.78 22.26
CA VAL A 95 0.18 1.38 21.09
C VAL A 95 1.49 2.03 21.54
N PRO A 96 2.64 1.67 20.93
CA PRO A 96 3.93 2.20 21.35
C PRO A 96 4.02 3.71 21.08
N SER A 97 4.45 4.47 22.09
CA SER A 97 4.66 5.91 21.97
C SER A 97 5.82 6.26 21.04
N LYS A 98 6.82 5.39 20.94
CA LYS A 98 7.98 5.47 20.03
C LYS A 98 8.28 4.07 19.50
N LEU A 99 8.64 3.99 18.23
CA LEU A 99 9.10 2.73 17.64
C LEU A 99 10.53 2.47 18.08
N ARG A 100 10.75 1.38 18.79
CA ARG A 100 12.09 0.92 19.19
C ARG A 100 12.57 -0.11 18.17
N LYS A 101 13.79 0.06 17.63
CA LYS A 101 14.29 -0.69 16.47
C LYS A 101 14.42 -2.20 16.72
N ASP A 102 14.67 -2.57 17.95
CA ASP A 102 14.86 -3.94 18.45
C ASP A 102 13.60 -4.81 18.34
N TYR A 103 12.41 -4.22 18.54
CA TYR A 103 11.15 -4.96 18.50
C TYR A 103 10.59 -5.19 17.10
N TRP A 104 11.04 -4.42 16.11
CA TRP A 104 10.51 -4.50 14.76
C TRP A 104 11.44 -5.32 13.88
N ARG A 105 10.92 -6.42 13.33
CA ARG A 105 11.65 -7.29 12.42
C ARG A 105 10.92 -7.35 11.08
N PRO A 106 11.66 -7.49 9.96
CA PRO A 106 11.02 -7.76 8.69
C PRO A 106 10.41 -9.17 8.73
N LEU A 107 9.13 -9.26 8.40
CA LEU A 107 8.36 -10.51 8.30
C LEU A 107 8.52 -11.10 6.90
N ALA A 108 8.31 -10.27 5.88
CA ALA A 108 8.38 -10.66 4.48
C ALA A 108 8.75 -9.48 3.58
N MET A 109 9.29 -9.78 2.40
CA MET A 109 9.44 -8.84 1.29
C MET A 109 8.76 -9.43 0.06
N ILE A 110 7.91 -8.65 -0.60
CA ILE A 110 7.23 -9.02 -1.84
C ILE A 110 7.89 -8.27 -2.98
N SER A 111 8.22 -8.99 -4.05
CA SER A 111 8.82 -8.46 -5.28
C SER A 111 7.88 -8.70 -6.45
N PHE A 112 7.48 -7.63 -7.12
CA PHE A 112 6.57 -7.66 -8.27
C PHE A 112 7.32 -7.67 -9.62
N GLY A 113 8.64 -7.46 -9.64
CA GLY A 113 9.42 -7.31 -10.86
C GLY A 113 9.56 -5.85 -11.33
N GLU A 114 10.51 -5.62 -12.23
CA GLU A 114 10.84 -4.29 -12.74
C GLU A 114 9.70 -3.69 -13.57
N GLY A 115 9.43 -2.40 -13.40
CA GLY A 115 8.35 -1.67 -14.08
C GLY A 115 6.94 -1.93 -13.51
N LEU A 116 6.77 -2.90 -12.60
CA LEU A 116 5.47 -3.24 -12.00
C LEU A 116 5.15 -2.45 -10.72
N GLY A 117 5.81 -1.30 -10.51
CA GLY A 117 5.55 -0.37 -9.41
C GLY A 117 4.07 0.02 -9.23
N PRO A 118 3.29 0.32 -10.29
CA PRO A 118 1.86 0.62 -10.16
C PRO A 118 1.03 -0.52 -9.56
N VAL A 119 1.42 -1.77 -9.81
CA VAL A 119 0.77 -2.98 -9.27
C VAL A 119 1.05 -3.07 -7.78
N GLY A 120 2.32 -2.99 -7.37
CA GLY A 120 2.66 -3.09 -5.95
C GLY A 120 2.15 -1.92 -5.11
N ARG A 121 1.97 -0.71 -5.67
CA ARG A 121 1.25 0.39 -5.00
C ARG A 121 -0.23 0.06 -4.77
N ASN A 122 -0.89 -0.58 -5.74
CA ASN A 122 -2.27 -1.02 -5.60
C ASN A 122 -2.39 -2.14 -4.55
N VAL A 123 -1.49 -3.14 -4.58
CA VAL A 123 -1.41 -4.19 -3.55
C VAL A 123 -1.18 -3.60 -2.16
N PHE A 124 -0.24 -2.66 -2.02
CA PHE A 124 0.00 -1.95 -0.76
C PHE A 124 -1.26 -1.23 -0.26
N GLN A 125 -1.98 -0.55 -1.14
CA GLN A 125 -3.24 0.09 -0.79
C GLN A 125 -4.25 -0.94 -0.27
N LYS A 126 -4.42 -2.07 -0.97
CA LYS A 126 -5.37 -3.12 -0.59
C LYS A 126 -5.02 -3.77 0.74
N LEU A 127 -3.77 -4.12 0.97
CA LEU A 127 -3.30 -4.65 2.26
C LEU A 127 -3.58 -3.69 3.42
N ARG A 128 -3.40 -2.39 3.21
CA ARG A 128 -3.74 -1.38 4.22
C ARG A 128 -5.25 -1.22 4.43
N GLU A 129 -6.04 -1.35 3.38
CA GLU A 129 -7.51 -1.38 3.47
C GLU A 129 -7.97 -2.60 4.28
N PHE A 130 -7.47 -3.80 3.97
CA PHE A 130 -7.78 -5.04 4.70
C PHE A 130 -7.39 -4.95 6.17
N LYS A 131 -6.14 -4.57 6.47
CA LYS A 131 -5.68 -4.39 7.85
C LYS A 131 -6.59 -3.43 8.63
N LYS A 132 -6.97 -2.30 8.05
CA LYS A 132 -7.86 -1.34 8.70
C LYS A 132 -9.23 -1.95 9.00
N ARG A 133 -9.75 -2.80 8.10
CA ARG A 133 -11.02 -3.51 8.33
C ARG A 133 -10.88 -4.58 9.40
N HIS A 134 -9.77 -5.32 9.45
CA HIS A 134 -9.50 -6.28 10.55
C HIS A 134 -9.45 -5.65 11.93
N GLU A 135 -9.06 -4.38 12.02
CA GLU A 135 -8.98 -3.65 13.29
C GLU A 135 -10.29 -2.96 13.69
N LEU A 136 -11.12 -2.55 12.72
CA LEU A 136 -12.33 -1.74 12.96
C LEU A 136 -13.64 -2.52 12.76
N GLU A 137 -13.68 -3.39 11.76
CA GLU A 137 -14.83 -4.18 11.30
C GLU A 137 -14.61 -5.67 11.59
N TRP A 138 -14.04 -6.00 12.75
CA TRP A 138 -13.72 -7.38 13.12
C TRP A 138 -14.94 -8.24 13.46
N ALA A 139 -16.08 -7.61 13.75
CA ALA A 139 -17.35 -8.28 13.93
C ALA A 139 -17.95 -8.57 12.54
N THR A 140 -18.13 -9.84 12.21
CA THR A 140 -18.85 -10.20 10.99
C THR A 140 -20.35 -9.96 11.20
N THR A 141 -21.09 -9.74 10.11
CA THR A 141 -22.56 -9.64 10.16
C THR A 141 -23.23 -10.96 10.56
N ALA A 142 -22.49 -12.07 10.54
CA ALA A 142 -22.92 -13.34 11.09
C ALA A 142 -22.81 -13.27 12.62
N GLN A 143 -23.95 -13.11 13.28
CA GLN A 143 -24.07 -12.99 14.74
C GLN A 143 -23.51 -14.22 15.50
N ASP A 144 -23.32 -15.34 14.80
CA ASP A 144 -22.87 -16.64 15.34
C ASP A 144 -21.40 -16.97 15.01
N ASP A 145 -20.60 -16.00 14.56
CA ASP A 145 -19.16 -16.23 14.39
C ASP A 145 -18.48 -16.32 15.77
N ASP A 146 -17.96 -17.52 16.09
CA ASP A 146 -17.25 -17.83 17.34
C ASP A 146 -16.19 -16.78 17.69
N ARG A 147 -15.47 -16.27 16.67
CA ARG A 147 -14.45 -15.23 16.86
C ARG A 147 -15.06 -13.92 17.34
N THR A 148 -16.16 -13.50 16.73
CA THR A 148 -16.88 -12.26 17.08
C THR A 148 -17.41 -12.34 18.51
N GLN A 149 -18.05 -13.46 18.89
CA GLN A 149 -18.52 -13.69 20.25
C GLN A 149 -17.38 -13.72 21.26
N LYS A 150 -16.29 -14.44 20.96
CA LYS A 150 -15.09 -14.49 21.81
C LYS A 150 -14.54 -13.09 22.07
N MET A 151 -14.44 -12.25 21.05
CA MET A 151 -13.94 -10.89 21.18
C MET A 151 -14.86 -10.01 22.04
N TYR A 152 -16.18 -10.15 21.94
CA TYR A 152 -17.13 -9.45 22.81
C TYR A 152 -17.05 -9.88 24.27
N ASN A 153 -16.74 -11.16 24.51
CA ASN A 153 -16.61 -11.74 25.85
C ASN A 153 -15.26 -11.43 26.54
N MET A 154 -14.25 -10.97 25.78
CA MET A 154 -12.97 -10.52 26.34
C MET A 154 -13.08 -9.17 27.07
N SER A 155 -12.21 -8.96 28.06
CA SER A 155 -12.01 -7.63 28.65
C SER A 155 -11.50 -6.62 27.61
N ARG A 156 -11.64 -5.32 27.90
CA ARG A 156 -11.16 -4.26 26.98
C ARG A 156 -9.66 -4.34 26.70
N GLU A 157 -8.87 -4.74 27.69
CA GLU A 157 -7.42 -4.86 27.55
C GLU A 157 -7.05 -6.07 26.68
N GLU A 158 -7.62 -7.23 26.95
CA GLU A 158 -7.38 -8.45 26.18
C GLU A 158 -7.85 -8.30 24.74
N ARG A 159 -9.01 -7.68 24.52
CA ARG A 159 -9.51 -7.35 23.19
C ARG A 159 -8.54 -6.43 22.46
N GLY A 160 -7.98 -5.42 23.13
CA GLY A 160 -6.97 -4.54 22.55
C GLY A 160 -5.70 -5.29 22.14
N LYS A 161 -5.25 -6.26 22.95
CA LYS A 161 -4.13 -7.15 22.60
C LYS A 161 -4.46 -8.07 21.41
N ALA A 162 -5.66 -8.62 21.37
CA ALA A 162 -6.13 -9.46 20.26
C ALA A 162 -6.28 -8.66 18.95
N LEU A 163 -6.70 -7.39 19.01
CA LEU A 163 -6.74 -6.50 17.84
C LEU A 163 -5.35 -6.10 17.35
N ASN A 164 -4.36 -6.11 18.24
CA ASN A 164 -2.98 -5.80 17.90
C ASN A 164 -2.28 -6.95 17.18
N ASP A 165 -2.62 -8.20 17.51
CA ASP A 165 -2.13 -9.40 16.83
C ASP A 165 -2.71 -9.50 15.43
N GLN A 166 -1.96 -8.93 14.47
CA GLN A 166 -2.34 -8.86 13.06
C GLN A 166 -1.41 -9.71 12.18
N ARG A 167 -0.47 -10.47 12.76
CA ARG A 167 0.50 -11.26 12.00
C ARG A 167 -0.18 -12.28 11.10
N GLY A 168 -1.06 -13.10 11.67
CA GLY A 168 -1.80 -14.11 10.91
C GLY A 168 -2.74 -13.50 9.86
N ASN A 169 -3.50 -12.48 10.26
CA ASN A 169 -4.43 -11.78 9.35
C ASN A 169 -3.68 -11.15 8.18
N SER A 170 -2.53 -10.53 8.42
CA SER A 170 -1.74 -9.87 7.38
C SER A 170 -1.18 -10.84 6.34
N VAL A 171 -0.80 -12.06 6.76
CA VAL A 171 -0.39 -13.10 5.82
C VAL A 171 -1.57 -13.64 5.02
N ALA A 172 -2.72 -13.85 5.65
CA ALA A 172 -3.93 -14.26 4.95
C ALA A 172 -4.40 -13.19 3.94
N ASP A 173 -4.33 -11.91 4.31
CA ASP A 173 -4.61 -10.77 3.43
C ASP A 173 -3.62 -10.73 2.27
N LEU A 174 -2.35 -11.04 2.51
CA LEU A 174 -1.34 -11.10 1.45
C LEU A 174 -1.69 -12.17 0.43
N ALA A 175 -2.04 -13.38 0.86
CA ALA A 175 -2.47 -14.44 -0.04
C ALA A 175 -3.74 -14.03 -0.84
N ALA A 176 -4.74 -13.46 -0.18
CA ALA A 176 -5.96 -12.99 -0.83
C ALA A 176 -5.71 -11.87 -1.85
N VAL A 177 -4.90 -10.86 -1.50
CA VAL A 177 -4.62 -9.74 -2.41
C VAL A 177 -3.77 -10.21 -3.61
N LEU A 178 -2.81 -11.11 -3.41
CA LEU A 178 -1.97 -11.62 -4.50
C LEU A 178 -2.72 -12.58 -5.43
N SER A 179 -3.81 -13.20 -4.96
CA SER A 179 -4.75 -13.97 -5.80
C SER A 179 -5.79 -13.10 -6.53
N GLY A 180 -5.69 -11.77 -6.41
CA GLY A 180 -6.53 -10.84 -7.15
C GLY A 180 -7.81 -10.40 -6.42
N VAL A 181 -7.95 -10.71 -5.11
CA VAL A 181 -9.09 -10.26 -4.31
C VAL A 181 -9.06 -8.74 -4.12
N GLY A 182 -10.24 -8.13 -4.15
CA GLY A 182 -10.45 -6.70 -3.94
C GLY A 182 -10.79 -5.96 -5.24
N LYS A 183 -11.83 -5.12 -5.20
CA LYS A 183 -12.26 -4.35 -6.36
C LYS A 183 -11.12 -3.45 -6.88
N GLY A 184 -10.85 -3.54 -8.18
CA GLY A 184 -9.80 -2.77 -8.85
C GLY A 184 -8.38 -3.23 -8.51
N ASN A 185 -8.20 -4.51 -8.16
CA ASN A 185 -6.89 -5.10 -7.96
C ASN A 185 -6.14 -5.23 -9.31
N LYS A 186 -4.92 -4.68 -9.38
CA LYS A 186 -4.08 -4.65 -10.58
C LYS A 186 -3.21 -5.90 -10.78
N MET A 187 -3.34 -6.90 -9.91
CA MET A 187 -2.72 -8.22 -10.10
C MET A 187 -3.27 -8.96 -11.31
N TRP A 188 -4.50 -8.66 -11.72
CA TRP A 188 -5.07 -9.17 -12.97
C TRP A 188 -4.40 -8.53 -14.19
N ILE A 189 -3.99 -9.37 -15.13
CA ILE A 189 -3.56 -8.96 -16.46
C ILE A 189 -4.81 -8.89 -17.33
N HIS A 190 -5.20 -7.69 -17.73
CA HIS A 190 -6.29 -7.54 -18.69
C HIS A 190 -5.77 -7.89 -20.09
N PRO A 191 -6.49 -8.72 -20.88
CA PRO A 191 -6.07 -9.15 -22.22
C PRO A 191 -5.69 -7.98 -23.14
N THR A 192 -6.34 -6.83 -22.99
CA THR A 192 -6.04 -5.60 -23.73
C THR A 192 -4.59 -5.12 -23.53
N GLN A 193 -4.00 -5.30 -22.34
CA GLN A 193 -2.58 -4.99 -22.10
C GLN A 193 -1.62 -6.00 -22.71
N LYS A 194 -2.08 -7.24 -22.93
CA LYS A 194 -1.29 -8.28 -23.60
C LYS A 194 -1.22 -7.98 -25.10
N LEU A 195 -2.36 -7.66 -25.71
CA LEU A 195 -2.45 -7.24 -27.11
C LEU A 195 -1.66 -5.95 -27.37
N LEU A 196 -1.73 -4.95 -26.50
CA LEU A 196 -0.94 -3.71 -26.66
C LEU A 196 0.58 -3.94 -26.55
N LYS A 197 1.05 -4.86 -25.69
CA LYS A 197 2.48 -5.22 -25.63
C LYS A 197 2.95 -5.99 -26.87
N GLU A 198 2.07 -6.76 -27.48
CA GLU A 198 2.33 -7.47 -28.74
C GLU A 198 2.26 -6.50 -29.94
N GLU A 199 1.37 -5.52 -29.93
CA GLU A 199 1.23 -4.46 -30.96
C GLU A 199 2.30 -3.37 -30.85
N GLU A 200 2.82 -3.05 -29.66
CA GLU A 200 3.99 -2.16 -29.49
C GLU A 200 5.25 -2.73 -30.15
N ALA A 201 5.34 -4.06 -30.32
CA ALA A 201 6.38 -4.70 -31.12
C ALA A 201 6.15 -4.59 -32.63
N GLU A 202 4.93 -4.21 -33.08
CA GLU A 202 4.54 -4.11 -34.49
C GLU A 202 4.12 -2.69 -34.95
N GLY A 203 4.22 -1.69 -34.09
CA GLY A 203 4.22 -0.26 -34.48
C GLY A 203 2.95 0.24 -35.18
N LYS A 204 1.79 0.21 -34.51
CA LYS A 204 0.57 0.90 -34.98
C LYS A 204 -0.14 1.67 -33.85
N GLU A 205 -0.59 2.89 -34.18
CA GLU A 205 -1.23 3.84 -33.26
C GLU A 205 -2.72 3.56 -32.97
N GLU A 206 -3.12 4.08 -31.81
CA GLU A 206 -4.31 3.82 -30.99
C GLU A 206 -5.68 4.13 -31.62
N GLN A 207 -6.69 3.32 -31.24
CA GLN A 207 -8.06 3.80 -31.08
C GLN A 207 -8.64 3.35 -29.74
N LYS A 208 -9.19 4.32 -29.00
CA LYS A 208 -9.95 4.14 -27.76
C LYS A 208 -11.27 3.44 -28.06
N ALA A 209 -11.50 2.28 -27.44
CA ALA A 209 -12.82 1.68 -27.31
C ALA A 209 -12.95 0.96 -25.95
N ASP A 210 -13.67 1.62 -25.05
CA ASP A 210 -14.83 1.10 -24.32
C ASP A 210 -14.66 -0.13 -23.41
N GLU A 211 -14.76 0.16 -22.11
CA GLU A 211 -14.84 -0.76 -20.97
C GLU A 211 -16.01 -1.77 -21.03
N GLU A 212 -16.84 -1.75 -22.08
CA GLU A 212 -18.08 -2.53 -22.17
C GLU A 212 -17.91 -3.86 -22.96
N ILE A 213 -16.78 -4.08 -23.64
CA ILE A 213 -16.48 -5.35 -24.35
C ILE A 213 -15.88 -6.43 -23.41
N LEU A 214 -15.56 -6.08 -22.15
CA LEU A 214 -14.84 -6.94 -21.20
C LEU A 214 -15.66 -8.10 -20.59
N ALA A 215 -16.94 -8.24 -20.93
CA ALA A 215 -17.80 -9.32 -20.43
C ALA A 215 -17.94 -10.51 -21.40
N GLU A 216 -17.70 -10.33 -22.71
CA GLU A 216 -17.98 -11.38 -23.72
C GLU A 216 -16.74 -12.06 -24.31
N VAL A 217 -15.53 -11.53 -24.08
CA VAL A 217 -14.30 -12.25 -24.45
C VAL A 217 -13.92 -13.13 -23.27
N GLY A 218 -14.31 -14.40 -23.34
CA GLY A 218 -13.95 -15.49 -22.42
C GLY A 218 -12.45 -15.83 -22.41
N GLY A 219 -11.58 -14.82 -22.32
CA GLY A 219 -10.17 -15.00 -22.04
C GLY A 219 -9.97 -15.18 -20.54
N GLU A 220 -9.33 -16.29 -20.16
CA GLU A 220 -8.97 -16.56 -18.77
C GLU A 220 -8.14 -15.39 -18.23
N ARG A 221 -8.62 -14.76 -17.15
CA ARG A 221 -7.87 -13.68 -16.51
C ARG A 221 -6.61 -14.28 -15.89
N GLN A 222 -5.45 -13.84 -16.37
CA GLN A 222 -4.17 -14.29 -15.84
C GLN A 222 -3.71 -13.37 -14.71
N LEU A 223 -3.12 -13.96 -13.67
CA LEU A 223 -2.50 -13.21 -12.57
C LEU A 223 -1.03 -12.93 -12.89
N ARG A 224 -0.52 -11.79 -12.43
CA ARG A 224 0.91 -11.47 -12.50
C ARG A 224 1.69 -12.35 -11.54
N GLU A 225 2.84 -12.83 -12.00
CA GLU A 225 3.80 -13.53 -11.16
C GLU A 225 4.38 -12.62 -10.08
N VAL A 226 4.61 -13.18 -8.90
CA VAL A 226 5.12 -12.43 -7.75
C VAL A 226 5.97 -13.34 -6.88
N THR A 227 7.06 -12.81 -6.33
CA THR A 227 7.91 -13.55 -5.40
C THR A 227 7.77 -12.99 -3.98
N VAL A 228 7.45 -13.86 -3.02
CA VAL A 228 7.40 -13.53 -1.60
C VAL A 228 8.60 -14.15 -0.89
N TYR A 229 9.47 -13.29 -0.38
CA TYR A 229 10.63 -13.64 0.44
C TYR A 229 10.22 -13.60 1.90
N TRP A 230 10.43 -14.69 2.62
CA TRP A 230 10.04 -14.85 4.01
C TRP A 230 11.27 -14.78 4.93
N ALA A 231 11.14 -14.06 6.05
CA ALA A 231 12.14 -14.14 7.11
C ALA A 231 12.13 -15.51 7.79
N ASN A 232 10.93 -16.06 8.05
CA ASN A 232 10.72 -17.39 8.56
C ASN A 232 9.77 -18.16 7.64
N ALA A 233 10.19 -19.35 7.20
CA ALA A 233 9.40 -20.22 6.32
C ALA A 233 8.03 -20.61 6.90
N GLN A 234 7.89 -20.66 8.23
CA GLN A 234 6.65 -21.03 8.89
C GLN A 234 5.53 -20.00 8.70
N ASP A 235 5.89 -18.73 8.48
CA ASP A 235 4.91 -17.66 8.39
C ASP A 235 3.99 -17.80 7.17
N ARG A 236 4.42 -18.46 6.11
CA ARG A 236 3.58 -18.69 4.92
C ARG A 236 2.33 -19.53 5.22
N PHE A 237 2.33 -20.32 6.31
CA PHE A 237 1.24 -21.24 6.66
C PHE A 237 0.09 -20.58 7.44
N TYR A 238 0.20 -19.29 7.76
CA TYR A 238 -0.95 -18.53 8.28
C TYR A 238 -2.06 -18.40 7.22
N ALA A 239 -1.70 -18.39 5.93
CA ALA A 239 -2.66 -18.52 4.84
C ALA A 239 -2.95 -20.01 4.59
N ARG A 240 -4.22 -20.35 4.41
CA ARG A 240 -4.67 -21.74 4.16
C ARG A 240 -4.24 -22.25 2.79
N GLU A 241 -4.24 -21.36 1.80
CA GLU A 241 -3.88 -21.64 0.42
C GLU A 241 -3.23 -20.41 -0.21
N TRP A 242 -2.43 -20.65 -1.24
CA TRP A 242 -1.76 -19.64 -2.05
C TRP A 242 -2.10 -19.88 -3.51
N SER A 243 -2.23 -18.81 -4.29
CA SER A 243 -2.45 -18.92 -5.73
C SER A 243 -1.17 -19.26 -6.47
N ASP A 244 -1.30 -19.94 -7.61
CA ASP A 244 -0.18 -20.52 -8.36
C ASP A 244 0.82 -19.48 -8.90
N ASN A 245 0.41 -18.22 -9.01
CA ASN A 245 1.27 -17.10 -9.44
C ASN A 245 2.28 -16.65 -8.37
N VAL A 246 2.20 -17.18 -7.15
CA VAL A 246 3.05 -16.77 -6.02
C VAL A 246 4.20 -17.75 -5.82
N THR A 247 5.43 -17.29 -6.02
CA THR A 247 6.65 -18.04 -5.68
C THR A 247 7.12 -17.68 -4.27
N HIS A 248 7.48 -18.67 -3.47
CA HIS A 248 7.97 -18.47 -2.11
C HIS A 248 9.48 -18.74 -2.00
N VAL A 249 10.22 -17.80 -1.39
CA VAL A 249 11.65 -17.93 -1.13
C VAL A 249 11.91 -17.71 0.36
N VAL A 250 12.77 -18.51 0.96
CA VAL A 250 13.18 -18.35 2.37
C VAL A 250 14.46 -17.52 2.42
N GLY A 251 14.50 -16.54 3.32
CA GLY A 251 15.58 -15.58 3.44
C GLY A 251 15.22 -14.27 2.75
N LEU A 252 15.44 -13.16 3.46
CA LEU A 252 15.24 -11.83 2.90
C LEU A 252 16.48 -11.43 2.11
N PRO A 253 16.31 -10.83 0.91
CA PRO A 253 17.46 -10.33 0.17
C PRO A 253 18.13 -9.20 0.96
N PRO A 254 19.47 -9.07 0.84
CA PRO A 254 20.17 -7.97 1.47
C PRO A 254 19.69 -6.65 0.88
N MET A 255 19.68 -5.60 1.71
CA MET A 255 19.44 -4.25 1.21
C MET A 255 20.52 -3.86 0.20
N THR A 256 20.08 -3.24 -0.88
CA THR A 256 20.98 -2.65 -1.88
C THR A 256 21.75 -1.49 -1.28
N GLU A 257 22.91 -1.17 -1.87
CA GLU A 257 23.73 -0.06 -1.39
C GLU A 257 22.98 1.28 -1.40
N LYS A 258 22.20 1.53 -2.46
CA LYS A 258 21.33 2.72 -2.56
C LYS A 258 20.33 2.82 -1.40
N GLU A 259 19.74 1.69 -1.00
CA GLU A 259 18.80 1.64 0.12
C GLU A 259 19.50 1.84 1.47
N ARG A 260 20.70 1.27 1.65
CA ARG A 260 21.54 1.45 2.85
C ARG A 260 21.96 2.91 3.03
N VAL A 261 22.56 3.52 2.01
CA VAL A 261 22.96 4.94 2.04
C VAL A 261 21.77 5.84 2.35
N LYS A 262 20.60 5.59 1.73
CA LYS A 262 19.37 6.35 1.99
C LYS A 262 18.90 6.17 3.44
N MET A 263 18.97 4.97 3.98
CA MET A 263 18.63 4.66 5.36
C MET A 263 19.57 5.38 6.34
N GLU A 264 20.88 5.33 6.11
CA GLU A 264 21.88 6.00 6.95
C GLU A 264 21.73 7.51 6.95
N ALA A 265 21.50 8.11 5.78
CA ALA A 265 21.23 9.53 5.63
C ALA A 265 19.96 9.94 6.41
N LEU A 266 18.89 9.15 6.32
CA LEU A 266 17.63 9.42 7.01
C LEU A 266 17.72 9.20 8.53
N MET A 267 18.59 8.29 8.97
CA MET A 267 18.89 8.06 10.38
C MET A 267 19.94 9.02 10.96
N GLY A 268 20.53 9.89 10.14
CA GLY A 268 21.51 10.88 10.56
C GLY A 268 22.82 10.26 11.07
N ILE A 269 23.19 9.07 10.59
CA ILE A 269 24.38 8.35 11.07
C ILE A 269 25.68 8.97 10.51
N ASN A 270 25.61 9.61 9.34
CA ASN A 270 26.78 10.20 8.68
C ASN A 270 26.95 11.69 8.98
N LYS A 271 27.31 12.04 10.22
CA LYS A 271 27.84 13.38 10.57
C LYS A 271 29.17 13.37 11.32
N ALA A 272 29.91 12.25 11.33
CA ALA A 272 31.15 12.13 12.11
C ALA A 272 32.23 11.23 11.50
N VAL A 273 32.41 11.26 10.17
CA VAL A 273 33.64 10.74 9.56
C VAL A 273 34.14 11.78 8.55
N GLU A 274 34.60 12.91 9.08
CA GLU A 274 35.50 13.79 8.35
C GLU A 274 36.90 13.19 8.51
N VAL A 275 37.41 12.68 7.39
CA VAL A 275 38.71 12.03 7.27
C VAL A 275 39.79 13.05 7.60
N LYS A 276 40.49 12.86 8.73
CA LYS A 276 41.85 13.39 8.89
C LYS A 276 42.78 12.53 8.04
N GLU A 277 43.00 12.94 6.80
CA GLU A 277 44.18 12.54 6.05
C GLU A 277 45.37 13.26 6.67
N GLU A 278 46.06 12.60 7.61
CA GLU A 278 47.42 12.97 7.95
C GLU A 278 48.34 12.52 6.82
N VAL A 279 48.70 13.49 5.98
CA VAL A 279 49.79 13.39 5.01
C VAL A 279 51.10 13.26 5.78
N SER A 280 51.56 12.02 5.97
CA SER A 280 52.96 11.74 6.31
C SER A 280 53.76 11.63 5.01
N THR A 281 54.51 12.69 4.70
CA THR A 281 55.53 12.69 3.65
C THR A 281 56.84 12.19 4.27
N GLU A 282 57.10 10.89 4.15
CA GLU A 282 58.41 10.33 4.51
C GLU A 282 59.32 10.40 3.27
N GLN A 283 60.31 11.30 3.33
CA GLN A 283 61.36 11.41 2.31
C GLN A 283 62.36 10.25 2.43
N PRO A 284 62.77 9.59 1.33
CA PRO A 284 63.89 8.66 1.37
C PRO A 284 65.23 9.42 1.34
N GLN A 285 66.12 9.13 2.30
CA GLN A 285 67.49 9.64 2.29
C GLN A 285 68.34 8.97 1.19
N PRO A 286 69.29 9.70 0.56
CA PRO A 286 70.19 9.12 -0.42
C PRO A 286 71.31 8.32 0.26
N THR A 287 71.52 7.11 -0.23
CA THR A 287 72.67 6.26 0.07
C THR A 287 73.96 6.91 -0.44
N VAL A 288 74.88 7.22 0.48
CA VAL A 288 76.24 7.66 0.14
C VAL A 288 77.12 6.41 0.05
N ALA A 289 77.65 6.16 -1.15
CA ALA A 289 78.72 5.20 -1.38
C ALA A 289 80.07 5.93 -1.29
N ALA A 290 80.92 5.49 -0.34
CA ALA A 290 82.39 5.51 -0.39
C ALA A 290 82.93 4.79 0.85
#